data_AF-A0A8T4LDG2-F1
#
_entry.id   AF-A0A8T4LDG2-F1
#
_cell.length_a   1.000
_cell.length_b   1.000
_cell.length_c   1.000
_cell.angle_alpha   90.00
_cell.angle_beta   90.00
_cell.angle_gamma   90.00
#
_symmetry.space_group_name_H-M   'P 1'
#
loop_
_entity.id
_entity.type
_entity.pdbx_description
1 polymer ?
#
loop_
_entity_poly.entity_id
_entity_poly.type
_entity_poly.pdbx_seq_one_letter_code
_entity_poly.pdbx_strand_id
1 'polypeptide(L)'
;MDVWMEKFLERIIYLFNTIDTYFLISGIFCYVAFSFLLAMPINFTSIIVYSLFLYAMFKLGDFYLYYSFMIPVFIYLFYLIPNFDIILFSGLLLTSIVFFYLSQFFLYSVPYMIILKDITLPFRIIVNSMITFAPTSSSAIMSIFFSSMLTMLLFFQPNPLNYNSAGLLGFILAASLLNRLFLPKTFQSGDFKPEERRNVKRVIYLNIDGCRHDRFNQANLPFMRYLEQNSAYFKNGAITVYRALTNPAFAAILTGATPKENGVMDNNFHSGLKLEALPDLVDTILYGNIHIKDITKPNWTSKVVSLPKYGVKSDDVLINMLKEDLLNNKARLFIADLSDVDIAGHAYGSESKHYIKALQRIDNRIEKFFNWLKINKLDKDTIVIIGSDHGQAGMEHSYMFAKSEKYVPLIFYGEGIKHKVIDYIPSIMDLNLTISYILGLKYCKSAKGRVLSDIFD
;
A
#
# COMPACT_ATOMS: atom_id res chain seq x y z
N MET A 1 -24.57 3.01 1.73
CA MET A 1 -23.62 4.12 1.61
C MET A 1 -23.45 4.39 0.13
N ASP A 2 -23.60 5.64 -0.29
CA ASP A 2 -23.36 6.04 -1.68
C ASP A 2 -21.85 6.03 -1.97
N VAL A 3 -21.45 5.78 -3.23
CA VAL A 3 -20.05 5.72 -3.71
C VAL A 3 -19.29 7.00 -3.33
N TRP A 4 -19.97 8.14 -3.32
CA TRP A 4 -19.38 9.41 -2.88
C TRP A 4 -18.93 9.39 -1.42
N MET A 5 -19.75 8.82 -0.52
CA MET A 5 -19.45 8.76 0.91
C MET A 5 -18.32 7.76 1.20
N GLU A 6 -18.29 6.63 0.50
CA GLU A 6 -17.17 5.69 0.53
C GLU A 6 -15.87 6.37 0.10
N LYS A 7 -15.89 7.04 -1.05
CA LYS A 7 -14.74 7.80 -1.54
C LYS A 7 -14.29 8.87 -0.53
N PHE A 8 -15.23 9.54 0.12
CA PHE A 8 -14.92 10.53 1.14
C PHE A 8 -14.26 9.91 2.39
N LEU A 9 -14.80 8.80 2.91
CA LEU A 9 -14.25 8.13 4.08
C LEU A 9 -12.89 7.48 3.81
N GLU A 10 -12.71 6.84 2.66
CA GLU A 10 -11.41 6.32 2.23
C GLU A 10 -10.39 7.44 2.07
N ARG A 11 -10.79 8.60 1.55
CA ARG A 11 -9.91 9.77 1.49
C ARG A 11 -9.52 10.30 2.86
N ILE A 12 -10.45 10.31 3.82
CA ILE A 12 -10.12 10.64 5.21
C ILE A 12 -9.10 9.64 5.73
N ILE A 13 -9.34 8.34 5.52
CA ILE A 13 -8.39 7.29 5.91
C ILE A 13 -7.03 7.53 5.29
N TYR A 14 -6.91 7.70 3.98
CA TYR A 14 -5.60 7.91 3.33
C TYR A 14 -4.91 9.18 3.78
N LEU A 15 -5.68 10.26 3.94
CA LEU A 15 -5.14 11.52 4.45
C LEU A 15 -4.58 11.36 5.85
N PHE A 16 -5.16 10.49 6.69
CA PHE A 16 -4.75 10.29 8.08
C PHE A 16 -4.03 8.96 8.34
N ASN A 17 -3.81 8.12 7.33
CA ASN A 17 -3.05 6.88 7.45
C ASN A 17 -1.55 7.19 7.40
N THR A 18 -1.14 8.13 6.55
CA THR A 18 0.25 8.55 6.51
C THR A 18 0.57 9.50 7.67
N ILE A 19 1.73 9.29 8.30
CA ILE A 19 2.09 10.04 9.50
C ILE A 19 2.35 11.55 9.19
N ASP A 20 2.69 11.91 7.94
CA ASP A 20 3.06 13.28 7.50
C ASP A 20 2.03 14.37 7.82
N THR A 21 0.76 14.06 7.77
CA THR A 21 -0.34 14.99 8.14
C THR A 21 -0.76 14.79 9.59
N TYR A 22 -0.68 13.55 10.05
CA TYR A 22 -1.27 13.10 11.29
C TYR A 22 -0.50 13.60 12.53
N PHE A 23 0.83 13.52 12.53
CA PHE A 23 1.63 14.04 13.64
C PHE A 23 1.55 15.58 13.72
N LEU A 24 1.40 16.28 12.59
CA LEU A 24 1.24 17.74 12.55
C LEU A 24 -0.02 18.14 13.30
N ILE A 25 -1.14 17.48 12.99
CA ILE A 25 -2.43 17.76 13.62
C ILE A 25 -2.38 17.45 15.12
N SER A 26 -1.91 16.24 15.49
CA SER A 26 -1.78 15.85 16.89
C SER A 26 -0.85 16.79 17.68
N GLY A 27 0.28 17.19 17.09
CA GLY A 27 1.25 18.10 17.71
C GLY A 27 0.72 19.52 17.86
N ILE A 28 0.02 20.06 16.86
CA ILE A 28 -0.62 21.38 16.95
C ILE A 28 -1.71 21.39 18.02
N PHE A 29 -2.58 20.37 18.06
CA PHE A 29 -3.62 20.27 19.10
C PHE A 29 -3.01 20.14 20.50
N CYS A 30 -1.95 19.34 20.64
CA CYS A 30 -1.18 19.23 21.88
C CYS A 30 -0.61 20.60 22.29
N TYR A 31 0.05 21.34 21.38
CA TYR A 31 0.60 22.67 21.66
C TYR A 31 -0.48 23.66 22.11
N VAL A 32 -1.61 23.71 21.40
CA VAL A 32 -2.71 24.61 21.71
C VAL A 32 -3.30 24.28 23.08
N ALA A 33 -3.61 23.01 23.34
CA ALA A 33 -4.17 22.58 24.62
C ALA A 33 -3.21 22.83 25.79
N PHE A 34 -1.93 22.54 25.60
CA PHE A 34 -0.91 22.76 26.62
C PHE A 34 -0.66 24.24 26.89
N SER A 35 -0.72 25.09 25.86
CA SER A 35 -0.65 26.55 26.01
C SER A 35 -1.83 27.09 26.83
N PHE A 36 -3.04 26.56 26.61
CA PHE A 36 -4.20 26.91 27.45
C PHE A 36 -4.03 26.47 28.91
N LEU A 37 -3.54 25.25 29.15
CA LEU A 37 -3.29 24.74 30.51
C LEU A 37 -2.30 25.61 31.29
N LEU A 38 -1.33 26.20 30.61
CA LEU A 38 -0.28 27.04 31.19
C LEU A 38 -0.57 28.54 31.08
N ALA A 39 -1.74 28.93 30.56
CA ALA A 39 -2.10 30.32 30.27
C ALA A 39 -1.04 31.09 29.45
N MET A 40 -0.39 30.39 28.50
CA MET A 40 0.64 30.93 27.62
C MET A 40 0.04 31.41 26.28
N PRO A 41 0.58 32.48 25.67
CA PRO A 41 0.14 32.94 24.36
C PRO A 41 0.50 31.93 23.25
N ILE A 42 -0.41 31.75 22.29
CA ILE A 42 -0.23 30.87 21.14
C ILE A 42 0.48 31.64 20.02
N ASN A 43 1.61 31.13 19.55
CA ASN A 43 2.35 31.70 18.43
C ASN A 43 1.92 31.06 17.10
N PHE A 44 0.90 31.64 16.45
CA PHE A 44 0.39 31.15 15.17
C PHE A 44 1.41 31.18 14.03
N THR A 45 2.29 32.18 14.01
CA THR A 45 3.35 32.27 12.98
C THR A 45 4.28 31.07 13.08
N SER A 46 4.70 30.70 14.28
CA SER A 46 5.59 29.56 14.49
C SER A 46 4.91 28.23 14.21
N ILE A 47 3.61 28.10 14.52
CA ILE A 47 2.81 26.94 14.09
C ILE A 47 2.92 26.76 12.58
N ILE A 48 2.67 27.81 11.80
CA ILE A 48 2.70 27.74 10.34
C ILE A 48 4.10 27.41 9.83
N VAL A 49 5.13 28.12 10.31
CA VAL A 49 6.52 27.94 9.85
C VAL A 49 7.03 26.53 10.14
N TYR A 50 6.93 26.06 11.39
CA TYR A 50 7.41 24.73 11.75
C TYR A 50 6.61 23.64 11.05
N SER A 51 5.30 23.79 10.92
CA SER A 51 4.46 22.77 10.26
C SER A 51 4.79 22.65 8.77
N LEU A 52 4.91 23.77 8.05
CA LEU A 52 5.27 23.77 6.64
C LEU A 52 6.69 23.24 6.42
N PHE A 53 7.63 23.64 7.28
CA PHE A 53 9.00 23.16 7.21
C PHE A 53 9.07 21.65 7.43
N LEU A 54 8.50 21.14 8.53
CA LEU A 54 8.49 19.72 8.84
C LEU A 54 7.80 18.93 7.73
N TYR A 55 6.62 19.38 7.27
CA TYR A 55 5.93 18.76 6.15
C TYR A 55 6.82 18.64 4.91
N ALA A 56 7.53 19.71 4.53
CA ALA A 56 8.47 19.69 3.41
C ALA A 56 9.64 18.71 3.65
N MET A 57 10.18 18.66 4.88
CA MET A 57 11.25 17.75 5.26
C MET A 57 10.83 16.28 5.20
N PHE A 58 9.60 15.96 5.61
CA PHE A 58 9.04 14.62 5.48
C PHE A 58 8.78 14.24 4.01
N LYS A 59 8.30 15.17 3.17
CA LYS A 59 8.19 14.91 1.72
C LYS A 59 9.55 14.73 1.04
N LEU A 60 10.59 15.41 1.53
CA LEU A 60 11.95 15.30 1.01
C LEU A 60 12.63 13.99 1.43
N GLY A 61 12.61 13.70 2.73
CA GLY A 61 13.32 12.57 3.33
C GLY A 61 12.58 11.26 3.19
N ASP A 62 11.24 11.29 3.11
CA ASP A 62 10.37 10.14 3.32
C ASP A 62 10.55 9.51 4.72
N PHE A 63 9.76 8.48 5.09
CA PHE A 63 9.72 7.99 6.48
C PHE A 63 10.60 6.79 6.81
N TYR A 64 11.37 6.24 5.86
CA TYR A 64 12.12 4.99 6.03
C TYR A 64 13.00 4.95 7.31
N LEU A 65 14.19 5.57 7.34
CA LEU A 65 15.01 5.60 8.57
C LEU A 65 14.85 6.91 9.34
N TYR A 66 13.83 7.70 9.01
CA TYR A 66 13.75 9.09 9.45
C TYR A 66 13.58 9.21 10.97
N TYR A 67 12.83 8.29 11.59
CA TYR A 67 12.72 8.20 13.05
C TYR A 67 14.09 8.17 13.74
N SER A 68 14.99 7.29 13.30
CA SER A 68 16.31 7.11 13.89
C SER A 68 17.17 8.36 13.79
N PHE A 69 17.11 9.07 12.66
CA PHE A 69 17.84 10.32 12.47
C PHE A 69 17.28 11.49 13.29
N MET A 70 16.04 11.39 13.78
CA MET A 70 15.37 12.43 14.57
C MET A 70 15.56 12.26 16.08
N ILE A 71 16.04 11.10 16.55
CA ILE A 71 16.33 10.84 17.96
C ILE A 71 17.27 11.90 18.57
N PRO A 72 18.39 12.30 17.92
CA PRO A 72 19.25 13.35 18.47
C PRO A 72 18.56 14.72 18.62
N VAL A 73 17.67 15.08 17.68
CA VAL A 73 16.86 16.31 17.76
C VAL A 73 15.95 16.26 18.98
N PHE A 74 15.29 15.12 19.19
CA PHE A 74 14.40 14.91 20.33
C PHE A 74 15.16 14.99 21.67
N ILE A 75 16.34 14.37 21.76
CA ILE A 75 17.22 14.45 22.94
C ILE A 75 17.67 15.89 23.19
N TYR A 76 18.02 16.65 22.14
CA TYR A 76 18.41 18.05 22.30
C TYR A 76 17.24 18.93 22.76
N LEU A 77 16.03 18.72 22.22
CA LEU A 77 14.82 19.42 22.67
C LEU A 77 14.52 19.11 24.14
N PHE A 78 14.82 17.89 24.60
CA PHE A 78 14.71 17.51 26.00
C PHE A 78 15.69 18.27 26.90
N TYR A 79 16.92 18.49 26.43
CA TYR A 79 17.91 19.32 27.14
C TYR A 79 17.48 20.79 27.28
N LEU A 80 16.63 21.29 26.38
CA LEU A 80 16.14 22.68 26.41
C LEU A 80 15.01 22.93 27.42
N ILE A 81 14.50 21.89 28.10
CA ILE A 81 13.48 22.04 29.14
C ILE A 81 14.10 22.77 30.35
N PRO A 82 13.61 23.96 30.75
CA PRO A 82 14.18 24.71 31.86
C PRO A 82 14.20 23.90 33.15
N ASN A 83 15.38 23.75 33.77
CA ASN A 83 15.61 23.00 35.02
C ASN A 83 15.06 21.56 35.03
N PHE A 84 14.82 20.97 33.85
CA PHE A 84 14.15 19.68 33.69
C PHE A 84 12.93 19.51 34.62
N ASP A 85 11.90 20.34 34.41
CA ASP A 85 10.63 20.18 35.11
C ASP A 85 9.91 18.89 34.66
N ILE A 86 9.97 17.88 35.52
CA ILE A 86 9.36 16.57 35.28
C ILE A 86 7.83 16.64 35.15
N ILE A 87 7.18 17.58 35.82
CA ILE A 87 5.72 17.76 35.79
C ILE A 87 5.34 18.34 34.43
N LEU A 88 6.05 19.38 33.99
CA LEU A 88 5.86 19.99 32.69
C LEU A 88 6.05 18.95 31.58
N PHE A 89 7.14 18.19 31.64
CA PHE A 89 7.44 17.14 30.67
C PHE A 89 6.36 16.05 30.65
N SER A 90 5.95 15.56 31.83
CA SER A 90 4.92 14.52 31.95
C SER A 90 3.57 15.01 31.40
N GLY A 91 3.22 16.28 31.63
CA GLY A 91 2.01 16.90 31.07
C GLY A 91 2.06 16.99 29.54
N LEU A 92 3.21 17.36 28.97
CA LEU A 92 3.44 17.41 27.52
C LEU A 92 3.30 16.03 26.86
N LEU A 93 3.90 15.01 27.47
CA LEU A 93 3.81 13.64 26.96
C LEU A 93 2.39 13.09 27.10
N LEU A 94 1.74 13.29 28.25
CA LEU A 94 0.36 12.83 28.49
C LEU A 94 -0.61 13.48 27.50
N THR A 95 -0.50 14.79 27.27
CA THR A 95 -1.33 15.49 26.27
C THR A 95 -1.05 14.98 24.86
N SER A 96 0.21 14.72 24.49
CA SER A 96 0.56 14.11 23.21
C SER A 96 -0.09 12.74 23.03
N ILE A 97 -0.08 11.89 24.06
CA ILE A 97 -0.72 10.57 24.06
C ILE A 97 -2.24 10.70 23.89
N VAL A 98 -2.88 11.60 24.64
CA VAL A 98 -4.34 11.82 24.56
C VAL A 98 -4.74 12.29 23.16
N PHE A 99 -4.08 13.32 22.63
CA PHE A 99 -4.41 13.83 21.30
C PHE A 99 -4.07 12.86 20.19
N PHE A 100 -3.02 12.04 20.34
CA PHE A 100 -2.77 10.91 19.45
C PHE A 100 -4.00 9.99 19.40
N TYR A 101 -4.44 9.42 20.53
CA TYR A 101 -5.55 8.47 20.50
C TYR A 101 -6.89 9.08 20.10
N LEU A 102 -7.14 10.35 20.42
CA LEU A 102 -8.33 11.08 19.93
C LEU A 102 -8.28 11.21 18.40
N SER A 103 -7.17 11.71 17.86
CA SER A 103 -6.99 11.82 16.40
C SER A 103 -7.09 10.45 15.72
N GLN A 104 -6.51 9.40 16.31
CA GLN A 104 -6.56 8.05 15.74
C GLN A 104 -8.01 7.54 15.71
N PHE A 105 -8.72 7.69 16.84
CA PHE A 105 -10.08 7.21 16.96
C PHE A 105 -11.01 7.89 15.95
N PHE A 106 -11.03 9.22 15.90
CA PHE A 106 -11.98 9.97 15.09
C PHE A 106 -11.62 10.04 13.61
N LEU A 107 -10.32 10.18 13.28
CA LEU A 107 -9.88 10.46 11.92
C LEU A 107 -9.44 9.20 11.15
N TYR A 108 -9.19 8.09 11.83
CA TYR A 108 -8.73 6.85 11.21
C TYR A 108 -9.65 5.68 11.52
N SER A 109 -9.81 5.34 12.80
CA SER A 109 -10.54 4.16 13.24
C SER A 109 -12.04 4.21 12.96
N VAL A 110 -12.71 5.34 13.21
CA VAL A 110 -14.16 5.51 12.94
C VAL A 110 -14.50 5.41 11.45
N PRO A 111 -13.78 6.07 10.53
CA PRO A 111 -13.94 5.85 9.09
C PRO A 111 -13.82 4.37 8.69
N TYR A 112 -12.79 3.67 9.20
CA TYR A 112 -12.61 2.24 8.96
C TYR A 112 -13.76 1.39 9.51
N MET A 113 -14.24 1.70 10.72
CA MET A 113 -15.40 1.06 11.34
C MET A 113 -16.65 1.20 10.46
N ILE A 114 -16.88 2.38 9.88
CA ILE A 114 -18.04 2.65 9.01
C ILE A 114 -17.92 1.85 7.71
N ILE A 115 -16.73 1.82 7.10
CA ILE A 115 -16.46 1.06 5.89
C ILE A 115 -16.63 -0.43 6.14
N LEU A 116 -15.97 -1.00 7.14
CA LEU A 116 -16.00 -2.44 7.40
C LEU A 116 -17.22 -2.91 8.19
N LYS A 117 -18.07 -1.99 8.67
CA LYS A 117 -19.24 -2.26 9.52
C LYS A 117 -18.90 -3.09 10.76
N ASP A 118 -17.77 -2.78 11.39
CA ASP A 118 -17.25 -3.51 12.55
C ASP A 118 -16.97 -2.56 13.72
N ILE A 119 -17.89 -2.51 14.67
CA ILE A 119 -17.82 -1.63 15.86
C ILE A 119 -16.64 -1.95 16.79
N THR A 120 -16.04 -3.14 16.68
CA THR A 120 -14.89 -3.54 17.49
C THR A 120 -13.57 -3.05 16.91
N LEU A 121 -13.58 -2.64 15.64
CA LEU A 121 -12.38 -2.27 14.91
C LEU A 121 -11.59 -1.11 15.53
N PRO A 122 -12.22 -0.01 16.00
CA PRO A 122 -11.47 1.07 16.62
C PRO A 122 -10.64 0.65 17.83
N PHE A 123 -11.18 -0.25 18.66
CA PHE A 123 -10.49 -0.75 19.84
C PHE A 123 -9.29 -1.63 19.47
N ARG A 124 -9.43 -2.45 18.42
CA ARG A 124 -8.32 -3.27 17.92
C ARG A 124 -7.21 -2.42 17.33
N ILE A 125 -7.55 -1.40 16.54
CA ILE A 125 -6.57 -0.46 15.97
C ILE A 125 -5.80 0.24 17.10
N ILE A 126 -6.48 0.72 18.14
CA ILE A 126 -5.84 1.35 19.31
C ILE A 126 -4.83 0.41 19.95
N VAL A 127 -5.25 -0.82 20.31
CA VAL A 127 -4.38 -1.81 20.96
C VAL A 127 -3.18 -2.16 20.08
N ASN A 128 -3.41 -2.42 18.80
CA ASN A 128 -2.34 -2.80 17.89
C ASN A 128 -1.38 -1.64 17.61
N SER A 129 -1.84 -0.39 17.69
CA SER A 129 -0.96 0.74 17.47
C SER A 129 0.10 0.93 18.55
N MET A 130 -0.13 0.38 19.75
CA MET A 130 0.86 0.38 20.84
C MET A 130 2.10 -0.45 20.51
N ILE A 131 1.96 -1.49 19.68
CA ILE A 131 3.02 -2.45 19.36
C ILE A 131 3.50 -2.36 17.91
N THR A 132 2.81 -1.58 17.08
CA THR A 132 3.16 -1.39 15.68
C THR A 132 4.26 -0.34 15.55
N PHE A 133 5.35 -0.70 14.87
CA PHE A 133 6.43 0.21 14.52
C PHE A 133 6.46 0.40 12.99
N ALA A 134 5.70 1.38 12.53
CA ALA A 134 5.56 1.73 11.12
C ALA A 134 5.28 3.24 11.01
N PRO A 135 5.74 3.93 9.97
CA PRO A 135 5.48 5.36 9.79
C PRO A 135 4.09 5.63 9.20
N THR A 136 3.09 5.13 9.91
CA THR A 136 1.67 5.36 9.68
C THR A 136 1.03 5.78 11.01
N SER A 137 -0.18 6.31 10.96
CA SER A 137 -0.95 6.66 12.16
C SER A 137 -1.33 5.45 13.02
N SER A 138 -1.16 4.24 12.48
CA SER A 138 -1.23 2.98 13.22
C SER A 138 -0.01 2.72 14.11
N SER A 139 1.00 3.61 14.20
CA SER A 139 2.07 3.51 15.19
C SER A 139 1.99 4.61 16.23
N ALA A 140 1.64 4.24 17.47
CA ALA A 140 1.63 5.16 18.60
C ALA A 140 3.03 5.70 18.88
N ILE A 141 4.05 4.84 18.85
CA ILE A 141 5.45 5.21 19.15
C ILE A 141 5.94 6.30 18.20
N MET A 142 5.78 6.11 16.89
CA MET A 142 6.27 7.09 15.92
C MET A 142 5.41 8.37 15.93
N SER A 143 4.10 8.23 16.03
CA SER A 143 3.19 9.37 15.99
C SER A 143 3.34 10.27 17.21
N ILE A 144 3.42 9.69 18.41
CA ILE A 144 3.66 10.44 19.66
C ILE A 144 5.05 11.09 19.63
N PHE A 145 6.08 10.37 19.15
CA PHE A 145 7.42 10.94 19.04
C PHE A 145 7.44 12.21 18.18
N PHE A 146 6.87 12.17 16.97
CA PHE A 146 6.86 13.31 16.07
C PHE A 146 5.90 14.43 16.51
N SER A 147 4.75 14.08 17.09
CA SER A 147 3.83 15.09 17.61
C SER A 147 4.45 15.82 18.80
N SER A 148 5.05 15.09 19.76
CA SER A 148 5.78 15.68 20.88
C SER A 148 6.97 16.51 20.42
N MET A 149 7.71 16.08 19.40
CA MET A 149 8.82 16.85 18.83
C MET A 149 8.35 18.22 18.29
N LEU A 150 7.26 18.24 17.52
CA LEU A 150 6.65 19.48 17.04
C LEU A 150 6.19 20.36 18.21
N THR A 151 5.51 19.78 19.20
CA THR A 151 5.06 20.53 20.38
C THR A 151 6.23 21.15 21.14
N MET A 152 7.32 20.40 21.32
CA MET A 152 8.53 20.88 21.98
C MET A 152 9.23 21.99 21.20
N LEU A 153 9.28 21.90 19.86
CA LEU A 153 9.78 23.00 19.01
C LEU A 153 8.95 24.26 19.20
N LEU A 154 7.62 24.14 19.20
CA LEU A 154 6.71 25.28 19.37
C LEU A 154 6.81 25.91 20.76
N PHE A 155 7.03 25.10 21.79
CA PHE A 155 7.04 25.55 23.18
C PHE A 155 8.41 26.08 23.63
N PHE A 156 9.48 25.34 23.36
CA PHE A 156 10.83 25.65 23.83
C PHE A 156 11.66 26.45 22.82
N GLN A 157 11.29 26.44 21.54
CA GLN A 157 11.94 27.22 20.49
C GLN A 157 10.92 28.05 19.70
N PRO A 158 10.12 28.91 20.35
CA PRO A 158 8.97 29.58 19.72
C PRO A 158 9.36 30.58 18.63
N ASN A 159 10.64 30.96 18.48
CA ASN A 159 11.10 31.80 17.37
C ASN A 159 11.95 30.96 16.40
N PRO A 160 11.45 30.65 15.18
CA PRO A 160 12.18 29.83 14.21
C PRO A 160 13.46 30.49 13.68
N LEU A 161 13.62 31.81 13.85
CA LEU A 161 14.78 32.59 13.40
C LEU A 161 15.90 32.71 14.44
N ASN A 162 15.67 32.25 15.68
CA ASN A 162 16.74 32.20 16.68
C ASN A 162 17.83 31.20 16.24
N TYR A 163 19.10 31.47 16.57
CA TYR A 163 20.26 30.63 16.25
C TYR A 163 20.05 29.15 16.63
N ASN A 164 19.51 28.89 17.81
CA ASN A 164 19.22 27.52 18.28
C ASN A 164 18.16 26.83 17.39
N SER A 165 17.07 27.53 17.06
CA SER A 165 16.03 27.04 16.15
C SER A 165 16.59 26.82 14.75
N ALA A 166 17.38 27.75 14.21
CA ALA A 166 17.99 27.65 12.90
C ALA A 166 18.94 26.45 12.81
N GLY A 167 19.74 26.20 13.86
CA GLY A 167 20.58 25.01 13.96
C GLY A 167 19.77 23.71 13.96
N LEU A 168 18.68 23.65 14.73
CA LEU A 168 17.77 22.51 14.76
C LEU A 168 17.12 22.25 13.39
N LEU A 169 16.61 23.29 12.74
CA LEU A 169 16.03 23.19 11.40
C LEU A 169 17.07 22.74 10.37
N GLY A 170 18.30 23.25 10.46
CA GLY A 170 19.43 22.81 9.63
C GLY A 170 19.76 21.32 9.83
N PHE A 171 19.76 20.84 11.07
CA PHE A 171 19.95 19.42 11.37
C PHE A 171 18.81 18.56 10.82
N ILE A 172 17.55 19.00 10.99
CA ILE A 172 16.38 18.29 10.46
C ILE A 172 16.50 18.15 8.94
N LEU A 173 16.85 19.24 8.24
CA LEU A 173 17.12 19.21 6.79
C LEU A 173 18.24 18.24 6.42
N ALA A 174 19.36 18.28 7.13
CA ALA A 174 20.48 17.37 6.88
C ALA A 174 20.07 15.90 7.07
N ALA A 175 19.29 15.60 8.12
CA ALA A 175 18.73 14.28 8.36
C ALA A 175 17.72 13.85 7.28
N SER A 176 16.89 14.76 6.74
CA SER A 176 16.00 14.44 5.61
C SER A 176 16.79 14.11 4.36
N LEU A 177 17.81 14.90 4.04
CA LEU A 177 18.70 14.65 2.90
C LEU A 177 19.45 13.32 3.06
N LEU A 178 19.96 13.04 4.26
CA LEU A 178 20.62 11.78 4.59
C LEU A 178 19.67 10.59 4.45
N ASN A 179 18.45 10.68 5.02
CA ASN A 179 17.45 9.63 4.91
C ASN A 179 17.10 9.30 3.46
N ARG A 180 17.03 10.33 2.61
CA ARG A 180 16.75 10.18 1.18
C ARG A 180 17.77 9.28 0.46
N LEU A 181 19.03 9.26 0.91
CA LEU A 181 20.08 8.41 0.34
C LEU A 181 19.85 6.91 0.66
N PHE A 182 19.10 6.61 1.71
CA PHE A 182 18.80 5.25 2.17
C PHE A 182 17.44 4.73 1.71
N LEU A 183 16.67 5.49 0.93
CA LEU A 183 15.36 5.04 0.48
C LEU A 183 15.44 3.75 -0.35
N PRO A 184 14.54 2.79 -0.12
CA PRO A 184 14.46 1.61 -0.96
C PRO A 184 14.26 2.01 -2.43
N LYS A 185 15.01 1.33 -3.30
CA LYS A 185 14.84 1.48 -4.75
C LYS A 185 13.93 0.38 -5.24
N THR A 186 13.03 0.72 -6.17
CA THR A 186 12.25 -0.28 -6.89
C THR A 186 13.18 -1.25 -7.61
N PHE A 187 13.04 -2.53 -7.27
CA PHE A 187 13.76 -3.61 -7.95
C PHE A 187 13.26 -3.76 -9.38
N GLN A 188 14.19 -3.65 -10.32
CA GLN A 188 13.97 -3.94 -11.73
C GLN A 188 14.77 -5.19 -12.05
N SER A 189 14.11 -6.17 -12.66
CA SER A 189 14.75 -7.35 -13.20
C SER A 189 15.64 -6.97 -14.41
N GLY A 190 16.40 -7.94 -14.94
CA GLY A 190 17.18 -7.73 -16.17
C GLY A 190 16.27 -7.40 -17.37
N ASP A 191 16.84 -6.75 -18.40
CA ASP A 191 16.08 -6.43 -19.63
C ASP A 191 16.06 -7.64 -20.57
N PHE A 192 14.88 -8.20 -20.82
CA PHE A 192 14.72 -9.28 -21.79
C PHE A 192 13.36 -9.18 -22.48
N LYS A 193 13.41 -8.90 -23.78
CA LYS A 193 12.28 -8.60 -24.65
C LYS A 193 12.49 -9.38 -25.95
N PRO A 194 12.12 -10.68 -26.01
CA PRO A 194 12.28 -11.47 -27.23
C PRO A 194 11.58 -10.80 -28.42
N GLU A 195 11.82 -11.22 -29.66
CA GLU A 195 11.03 -10.74 -30.81
C GLU A 195 9.80 -11.62 -31.05
N GLU A 196 9.96 -12.94 -30.92
CA GLU A 196 8.88 -13.91 -31.03
C GLU A 196 7.82 -13.66 -29.95
N ARG A 197 6.55 -13.80 -30.31
CA ARG A 197 5.41 -13.62 -29.42
C ARG A 197 4.50 -14.82 -29.48
N ARG A 198 3.79 -15.06 -28.39
CA ARG A 198 2.62 -15.94 -28.40
C ARG A 198 1.40 -15.16 -28.87
N ASN A 199 0.30 -15.87 -29.08
CA ASN A 199 -0.97 -15.23 -29.44
C ASN A 199 -2.12 -15.93 -28.73
N VAL A 200 -2.05 -15.96 -27.40
CA VAL A 200 -3.13 -16.52 -26.58
C VAL A 200 -4.34 -15.59 -26.68
N LYS A 201 -5.53 -16.19 -26.76
CA LYS A 201 -6.78 -15.43 -26.93
C LYS A 201 -7.03 -14.50 -25.75
N ARG A 202 -6.82 -15.00 -24.53
CA ARG A 202 -7.16 -14.28 -23.29
C ARG A 202 -6.13 -14.48 -22.17
N VAL A 203 -5.91 -13.42 -21.40
CA VAL A 203 -5.23 -13.46 -20.11
C VAL A 203 -6.15 -12.96 -19.00
N ILE A 204 -6.17 -13.67 -17.88
CA ILE A 204 -6.82 -13.25 -16.64
C ILE A 204 -5.76 -13.11 -15.56
N TYR A 205 -5.60 -11.92 -14.99
CA TYR A 205 -4.77 -11.70 -13.81
C TYR A 205 -5.66 -11.58 -12.58
N LEU A 206 -5.49 -12.50 -11.63
CA LEU A 206 -6.14 -12.49 -10.33
C LEU A 206 -5.11 -11.98 -9.30
N ASN A 207 -5.19 -10.70 -8.97
CA ASN A 207 -4.42 -10.08 -7.91
C ASN A 207 -5.09 -10.38 -6.56
N ILE A 208 -4.35 -10.94 -5.62
CA ILE A 208 -4.78 -11.10 -4.23
C ILE A 208 -4.15 -9.95 -3.45
N ASP A 209 -4.92 -8.89 -3.19
CA ASP A 209 -4.43 -7.66 -2.54
C ASP A 209 -3.79 -7.97 -1.18
N GLY A 210 -2.65 -7.35 -0.88
CA GLY A 210 -1.95 -7.48 0.41
C GLY A 210 -1.45 -8.90 0.74
N CYS A 211 -1.30 -9.79 -0.24
CA CYS A 211 -0.94 -11.19 -0.03
C CYS A 211 0.58 -11.39 0.07
N ARG A 212 1.05 -11.64 1.30
CA ARG A 212 2.45 -11.93 1.58
C ARG A 212 2.85 -13.33 1.13
N HIS A 213 4.00 -13.46 0.46
CA HIS A 213 4.52 -14.75 0.00
C HIS A 213 4.77 -15.77 1.13
N ASP A 214 5.29 -15.34 2.27
CA ASP A 214 5.61 -16.23 3.39
C ASP A 214 4.36 -16.85 4.01
N ARG A 215 3.32 -16.04 4.24
CA ARG A 215 2.02 -16.49 4.77
C ARG A 215 1.23 -17.29 3.75
N PHE A 216 1.33 -16.94 2.47
CA PHE A 216 0.80 -17.74 1.37
C PHE A 216 1.37 -19.16 1.40
N ASN A 217 2.69 -19.32 1.60
CA ASN A 217 3.35 -20.64 1.68
C ASN A 217 3.01 -21.44 2.94
N GLN A 218 2.81 -20.77 4.08
CA GLN A 218 2.47 -21.42 5.34
C GLN A 218 1.00 -21.84 5.45
N ALA A 219 0.11 -21.13 4.77
CA ALA A 219 -1.32 -21.41 4.83
C ALA A 219 -1.67 -22.74 4.14
N ASN A 220 -2.67 -23.43 4.67
CA ASN A 220 -3.26 -24.60 4.02
C ASN A 220 -4.16 -24.14 2.86
N LEU A 221 -3.58 -24.08 1.65
CA LEU A 221 -4.20 -23.60 0.40
C LEU A 221 -4.19 -24.73 -0.65
N PRO A 222 -5.04 -25.77 -0.51
CA PRO A 222 -4.98 -26.97 -1.34
C PRO A 222 -5.07 -26.67 -2.84
N PHE A 223 -5.87 -25.68 -3.26
CA PHE A 223 -5.97 -25.36 -4.68
C PHE A 223 -4.72 -24.66 -5.22
N MET A 224 -4.13 -23.73 -4.46
CA MET A 224 -2.84 -23.14 -4.82
C MET A 224 -1.73 -24.19 -4.91
N ARG A 225 -1.69 -25.16 -3.98
CA ARG A 225 -0.73 -26.28 -4.06
C ARG A 225 -0.96 -27.15 -5.29
N TYR A 226 -2.22 -27.39 -5.65
CA TYR A 226 -2.55 -28.07 -6.90
C TYR A 226 -2.02 -27.29 -8.11
N LEU A 227 -2.17 -25.97 -8.16
CA LEU A 227 -1.63 -25.15 -9.25
C LEU A 227 -0.11 -25.24 -9.31
N GLU A 228 0.60 -25.05 -8.19
CA GLU A 228 2.06 -25.14 -8.13
C GLU A 228 2.60 -26.49 -8.64
N GLN A 229 1.88 -27.59 -8.41
CA GLN A 229 2.26 -28.93 -8.88
C GLN A 229 1.93 -29.19 -10.35
N ASN A 230 1.06 -28.39 -10.96
CA ASN A 230 0.53 -28.63 -12.31
C ASN A 230 0.81 -27.46 -13.27
N SER A 231 1.62 -26.48 -12.87
CA SER A 231 1.90 -25.28 -13.66
C SER A 231 3.26 -24.65 -13.32
N ALA A 232 3.51 -23.43 -13.78
CA ALA A 232 4.74 -22.70 -13.48
C ALA A 232 4.53 -21.73 -12.31
N TYR A 233 5.45 -21.72 -11.35
CA TYR A 233 5.43 -20.74 -10.26
C TYR A 233 6.84 -20.31 -9.84
N PHE A 234 6.90 -19.16 -9.16
CA PHE A 234 8.13 -18.59 -8.64
C PHE A 234 8.29 -18.96 -7.17
N LYS A 235 9.23 -19.85 -6.87
CA LYS A 235 9.44 -20.42 -5.53
C LYS A 235 9.68 -19.35 -4.46
N ASN A 236 10.41 -18.31 -4.82
CA ASN A 236 10.77 -17.20 -3.94
C ASN A 236 9.84 -15.98 -4.09
N GLY A 237 8.73 -16.14 -4.82
CA GLY A 237 7.79 -15.07 -5.13
C GLY A 237 8.35 -14.03 -6.10
N ALA A 238 7.65 -12.92 -6.25
CA ALA A 238 8.09 -11.72 -6.94
C ALA A 238 8.30 -10.57 -5.95
N ILE A 239 8.98 -9.51 -6.39
CA ILE A 239 9.19 -8.29 -5.61
C ILE A 239 8.27 -7.18 -6.09
N THR A 240 7.55 -6.55 -5.17
CA THR A 240 6.75 -5.34 -5.45
C THR A 240 7.61 -4.09 -5.67
N VAL A 241 7.00 -2.97 -6.02
CA VAL A 241 7.66 -1.67 -6.21
C VAL A 241 7.72 -0.85 -4.92
N TYR A 242 8.67 0.08 -4.83
CA TYR A 242 8.66 1.07 -3.75
C TYR A 242 7.83 2.30 -4.20
N ARG A 243 6.77 2.70 -3.48
CA ARG A 243 6.25 2.12 -2.23
C ARG A 243 5.34 0.90 -2.47
N ALA A 244 5.33 -0.02 -1.52
CA ALA A 244 4.51 -1.24 -1.51
C ALA A 244 3.05 -0.89 -1.19
N LEU A 245 2.38 -0.26 -2.15
CA LEU A 245 1.02 0.26 -2.07
C LEU A 245 0.24 -0.15 -3.33
N THR A 246 -1.07 -0.31 -3.20
CA THR A 246 -1.97 -0.75 -4.27
C THR A 246 -1.88 0.09 -5.55
N ASN A 247 -2.08 1.41 -5.49
CA ASN A 247 -2.05 2.27 -6.69
C ASN A 247 -0.66 2.26 -7.39
N PRO A 248 0.47 2.46 -6.68
CA PRO A 248 1.81 2.35 -7.27
C PRO A 248 2.11 0.98 -7.89
N ALA A 249 1.68 -0.10 -7.23
CA ALA A 249 1.92 -1.47 -7.71
C ALA A 249 1.11 -1.77 -8.97
N PHE A 250 -0.19 -1.46 -9.00
CA PHE A 250 -1.00 -1.60 -10.22
C PHE A 250 -0.51 -0.69 -11.34
N ALA A 251 -0.13 0.56 -11.04
CA ALA A 251 0.48 1.45 -12.03
C ALA A 251 1.73 0.82 -12.67
N ALA A 252 2.57 0.18 -11.86
CA ALA A 252 3.77 -0.50 -12.31
C ALA A 252 3.47 -1.78 -13.11
N ILE A 253 2.50 -2.60 -12.69
CA ILE A 253 2.04 -3.79 -13.43
C ILE A 253 1.47 -3.39 -14.79
N LEU A 254 0.68 -2.32 -14.85
CA LEU A 254 0.00 -1.89 -16.09
C LEU A 254 0.95 -1.20 -17.08
N THR A 255 2.00 -0.52 -16.61
CA THR A 255 2.92 0.26 -17.48
C THR A 255 4.28 -0.41 -17.68
N GLY A 256 4.64 -1.36 -16.83
CA GLY A 256 6.00 -1.91 -16.74
C GLY A 256 7.04 -0.88 -16.28
N ALA A 257 6.64 0.27 -15.75
CA ALA A 257 7.52 1.36 -15.35
C ALA A 257 7.50 1.58 -13.84
N THR A 258 8.59 2.10 -13.28
CA THR A 258 8.65 2.35 -11.83
C THR A 258 7.65 3.44 -11.41
N PRO A 259 7.20 3.48 -10.13
CA PRO A 259 6.36 4.56 -9.60
C PRO A 259 6.86 5.96 -9.93
N LYS A 260 8.18 6.17 -9.87
CA LYS A 260 8.83 7.45 -10.21
C LYS A 260 8.62 7.85 -11.68
N GLU A 261 8.60 6.89 -12.58
CA GLU A 261 8.46 7.11 -14.01
C GLU A 261 6.99 7.22 -14.42
N ASN A 262 6.13 6.38 -13.86
CA ASN A 262 4.70 6.38 -14.15
C ASN A 262 3.94 7.52 -13.44
N GLY A 263 4.53 8.10 -12.38
CA GLY A 263 4.01 9.26 -11.65
C GLY A 263 3.07 8.91 -10.49
N VAL A 264 2.80 7.64 -10.23
CA VAL A 264 1.90 7.16 -9.17
C VAL A 264 2.74 6.68 -7.99
N MET A 265 2.98 7.56 -7.02
CA MET A 265 3.89 7.33 -5.88
C MET A 265 3.18 6.88 -4.59
N ASP A 266 1.87 7.07 -4.50
CA ASP A 266 1.05 6.76 -3.33
C ASP A 266 -0.40 6.41 -3.72
N ASN A 267 -1.26 6.16 -2.73
CA ASN A 267 -2.69 5.91 -2.94
C ASN A 267 -3.54 7.19 -2.98
N ASN A 268 -2.94 8.39 -2.97
CA ASN A 268 -3.65 9.66 -2.94
C ASN A 268 -4.10 10.12 -4.34
N PHE A 269 -4.54 11.37 -4.48
CA PHE A 269 -5.17 11.92 -5.68
C PHE A 269 -4.38 11.68 -6.97
N HIS A 270 -4.85 10.74 -7.79
CA HIS A 270 -4.39 10.55 -9.18
C HIS A 270 -5.52 10.87 -10.15
N SER A 271 -5.18 11.49 -11.28
CA SER A 271 -6.09 11.75 -12.38
C SER A 271 -5.89 10.71 -13.49
N GLY A 272 -5.76 9.43 -13.11
CA GLY A 272 -5.39 8.33 -14.00
C GLY A 272 -3.91 8.34 -14.41
N LEU A 273 -3.48 7.22 -15.02
CA LEU A 273 -2.13 7.04 -15.53
C LEU A 273 -1.85 7.94 -16.75
N LYS A 274 -0.61 8.42 -16.87
CA LYS A 274 -0.16 9.25 -18.01
C LYS A 274 0.62 8.47 -19.07
N LEU A 275 1.33 7.42 -18.66
CA LEU A 275 2.12 6.58 -19.58
C LEU A 275 1.23 5.62 -20.40
N GLU A 276 1.78 5.10 -21.50
CA GLU A 276 1.20 3.98 -22.24
C GLU A 276 1.19 2.73 -21.34
N ALA A 277 0.08 2.01 -21.32
CA ALA A 277 -0.15 0.84 -20.48
C ALA A 277 -0.88 -0.26 -21.26
N LEU A 278 -0.98 -1.47 -20.68
CA LEU A 278 -1.66 -2.60 -21.32
C LEU A 278 -3.07 -2.28 -21.85
N PRO A 279 -3.95 -1.55 -21.12
CA PRO A 279 -5.28 -1.22 -21.63
C PRO A 279 -5.30 -0.25 -22.83
N ASP A 280 -4.18 0.42 -23.13
CA ASP A 280 -4.04 1.21 -24.37
C ASP A 280 -3.70 0.32 -25.58
N LEU A 281 -3.25 -0.91 -25.35
CA LEU A 281 -2.77 -1.84 -26.37
C LEU A 281 -3.77 -2.95 -26.68
N VAL A 282 -4.65 -3.27 -25.73
CA VAL A 282 -5.62 -4.36 -25.85
C VAL A 282 -6.87 -4.07 -25.03
N ASP A 283 -8.04 -4.44 -25.55
CA ASP A 283 -9.30 -4.35 -24.83
C ASP A 283 -9.19 -5.07 -23.48
N THR A 284 -9.31 -4.28 -22.42
CA THR A 284 -9.08 -4.69 -21.04
C THR A 284 -10.24 -4.29 -20.16
N ILE A 285 -10.62 -5.16 -19.23
CA ILE A 285 -11.54 -4.83 -18.13
C ILE A 285 -10.79 -4.97 -16.81
N LEU A 286 -10.76 -3.88 -16.05
CA LEU A 286 -10.19 -3.81 -14.71
C LEU A 286 -11.32 -3.96 -13.68
N TYR A 287 -11.14 -4.79 -12.65
CA TYR A 287 -12.09 -5.00 -11.57
C TYR A 287 -11.42 -4.79 -10.23
N GLY A 288 -12.06 -4.10 -9.31
CA GLY A 288 -11.55 -3.89 -7.96
C GLY A 288 -12.38 -2.88 -7.18
N ASN A 289 -11.81 -2.36 -6.11
CA ASN A 289 -12.38 -1.25 -5.34
C ASN A 289 -12.05 0.12 -6.00
N ILE A 290 -12.11 1.22 -5.24
CA ILE A 290 -11.82 2.56 -5.75
C ILE A 290 -10.39 2.72 -6.32
N HIS A 291 -9.41 1.94 -5.84
CA HIS A 291 -8.00 2.02 -6.23
C HIS A 291 -7.85 1.86 -7.74
N ILE A 292 -8.50 0.84 -8.28
CA ILE A 292 -8.55 0.60 -9.71
C ILE A 292 -9.12 1.82 -10.45
N LYS A 293 -10.16 2.48 -9.92
CA LYS A 293 -10.77 3.63 -10.58
C LYS A 293 -9.84 4.84 -10.62
N ASP A 294 -9.07 5.11 -9.58
CA ASP A 294 -8.23 6.30 -9.47
C ASP A 294 -7.00 6.25 -10.41
N ILE A 295 -6.53 5.04 -10.78
CA ILE A 295 -5.44 4.86 -11.76
C ILE A 295 -5.93 4.68 -13.22
N THR A 296 -7.23 4.44 -13.41
CA THR A 296 -7.84 4.16 -14.72
C THR A 296 -7.96 5.44 -15.56
N LYS A 297 -7.56 5.39 -16.84
CA LYS A 297 -7.77 6.51 -17.79
C LYS A 297 -9.25 6.65 -18.17
N PRO A 298 -9.73 7.84 -18.58
CA PRO A 298 -11.14 8.05 -18.92
C PRO A 298 -11.73 7.10 -19.98
N ASN A 299 -10.90 6.62 -20.90
CA ASN A 299 -11.27 5.73 -22.00
C ASN A 299 -11.14 4.24 -21.68
N TRP A 300 -10.66 3.88 -20.50
CA TRP A 300 -10.49 2.49 -20.08
C TRP A 300 -11.75 1.97 -19.38
N THR A 301 -11.98 0.65 -19.46
CA THR A 301 -13.12 0.02 -18.79
C THR A 301 -12.72 -0.48 -17.40
N SER A 302 -13.36 0.05 -16.37
CA SER A 302 -13.19 -0.38 -14.97
C SER A 302 -14.54 -0.66 -14.31
N LYS A 303 -14.67 -1.75 -13.55
CA LYS A 303 -15.83 -2.06 -12.71
C LYS A 303 -15.44 -1.99 -11.23
N VAL A 304 -16.11 -1.09 -10.50
CA VAL A 304 -15.84 -0.84 -9.08
C VAL A 304 -16.81 -1.62 -8.20
N VAL A 305 -16.28 -2.35 -7.22
CA VAL A 305 -17.04 -3.04 -6.18
C VAL A 305 -16.84 -2.32 -4.85
N SER A 306 -17.96 -1.88 -4.28
CA SER A 306 -17.99 -1.12 -3.02
C SER A 306 -17.69 -2.03 -1.81
N LEU A 307 -16.54 -1.80 -1.17
CA LEU A 307 -16.15 -2.55 0.03
C LEU A 307 -17.11 -2.32 1.21
N PRO A 308 -17.60 -1.11 1.50
CA PRO A 308 -18.60 -0.89 2.53
C PRO A 308 -19.95 -1.53 2.27
N LYS A 309 -20.33 -1.68 1.00
CA LYS A 309 -21.59 -2.31 0.66
C LYS A 309 -21.53 -3.80 0.91
N TYR A 310 -20.46 -4.48 0.50
CA TYR A 310 -20.40 -5.94 0.43
C TYR A 310 -19.45 -6.59 1.46
N GLY A 311 -18.52 -5.84 2.06
CA GLY A 311 -17.53 -6.33 3.01
C GLY A 311 -16.72 -7.49 2.43
N VAL A 312 -16.59 -8.59 3.17
CA VAL A 312 -15.93 -9.83 2.72
C VAL A 312 -16.58 -10.50 1.49
N LYS A 313 -17.81 -10.10 1.12
CA LYS A 313 -18.50 -10.60 -0.09
C LYS A 313 -18.14 -9.80 -1.35
N SER A 314 -17.33 -8.74 -1.23
CA SER A 314 -16.93 -7.91 -2.38
C SER A 314 -16.25 -8.74 -3.47
N ASP A 315 -15.36 -9.66 -3.08
CA ASP A 315 -14.71 -10.57 -4.01
C ASP A 315 -15.67 -11.51 -4.72
N ASP A 316 -16.76 -11.95 -4.06
CA ASP A 316 -17.77 -12.81 -4.70
C ASP A 316 -18.54 -12.02 -5.77
N VAL A 317 -18.87 -10.76 -5.48
CA VAL A 317 -19.50 -9.84 -6.44
C VAL A 317 -18.56 -9.58 -7.62
N LEU A 318 -17.28 -9.33 -7.34
CA LEU A 318 -16.26 -9.10 -8.35
C LEU A 318 -16.11 -10.31 -9.28
N ILE A 319 -15.95 -11.51 -8.72
CA ILE A 319 -15.83 -12.74 -9.50
C ILE A 319 -17.08 -13.00 -10.35
N ASN A 320 -18.28 -12.66 -9.87
CA ASN A 320 -19.49 -12.78 -10.68
C ASN A 320 -19.49 -11.80 -11.86
N MET A 321 -19.09 -10.53 -11.66
CA MET A 321 -18.94 -9.57 -12.76
C MET A 321 -17.91 -10.05 -13.79
N LEU A 322 -16.78 -10.59 -13.33
CA LEU A 322 -15.76 -11.17 -14.20
C LEU A 322 -16.32 -12.34 -15.03
N LYS A 323 -17.06 -13.27 -14.40
CA LYS A 323 -17.71 -14.39 -15.10
C LYS A 323 -18.70 -13.91 -16.18
N GLU A 324 -19.52 -12.91 -15.86
CA GLU A 324 -20.48 -12.34 -16.80
C GLU A 324 -19.78 -11.73 -18.02
N ASP A 325 -18.69 -10.98 -17.82
CA ASP A 325 -17.95 -10.39 -18.94
C ASP A 325 -17.16 -11.45 -19.73
N LEU A 326 -16.65 -12.49 -19.10
CA LEU A 326 -15.98 -13.59 -19.80
C LEU A 326 -16.90 -14.32 -20.78
N LEU A 327 -18.20 -14.35 -20.51
CA LEU A 327 -19.21 -14.91 -21.41
C LEU A 327 -19.65 -13.93 -22.51
N ASN A 328 -19.73 -12.64 -22.20
CA ASN A 328 -20.45 -11.66 -23.03
C ASN A 328 -19.56 -10.59 -23.68
N ASN A 329 -18.29 -10.48 -23.28
CA ASN A 329 -17.35 -9.45 -23.74
C ASN A 329 -16.20 -10.06 -24.55
N LYS A 330 -15.72 -9.29 -25.54
CA LYS A 330 -14.61 -9.67 -26.43
C LYS A 330 -13.23 -9.23 -25.95
N ALA A 331 -13.14 -8.57 -24.79
CA ALA A 331 -11.89 -8.20 -24.15
C ALA A 331 -10.94 -9.41 -24.05
N ARG A 332 -9.63 -9.14 -24.18
CA ARG A 332 -8.59 -10.17 -24.14
C ARG A 332 -7.79 -10.13 -22.84
N LEU A 333 -7.88 -9.05 -22.07
CA LEU A 333 -7.22 -8.92 -20.77
C LEU A 333 -8.25 -8.60 -19.69
N PHE A 334 -8.22 -9.37 -18.61
CA PHE A 334 -9.07 -9.17 -17.43
C PHE A 334 -8.18 -9.11 -16.21
N ILE A 335 -8.29 -8.06 -15.42
CA ILE A 335 -7.46 -7.88 -14.22
C ILE A 335 -8.39 -7.67 -13.02
N ALA A 336 -8.39 -8.61 -12.09
CA ALA A 336 -9.25 -8.64 -10.93
C ALA A 336 -8.44 -8.47 -9.65
N ASP A 337 -8.80 -7.45 -8.87
CA ASP A 337 -8.21 -7.14 -7.57
C ASP A 337 -9.10 -7.63 -6.42
N LEU A 338 -8.66 -8.69 -5.74
CA LEU A 338 -9.40 -9.36 -4.66
C LEU A 338 -8.92 -8.85 -3.30
N SER A 339 -9.78 -8.14 -2.56
CA SER A 339 -9.38 -7.31 -1.41
C SER A 339 -9.47 -8.02 -0.04
N ASP A 340 -10.04 -9.22 0.06
CA ASP A 340 -10.35 -9.86 1.35
C ASP A 340 -9.10 -10.08 2.24
N VAL A 341 -7.94 -10.37 1.64
CA VAL A 341 -6.69 -10.63 2.37
C VAL A 341 -6.11 -9.34 2.95
N ASP A 342 -6.01 -8.28 2.15
CA ASP A 342 -5.57 -6.96 2.60
C ASP A 342 -6.49 -6.39 3.70
N ILE A 343 -7.82 -6.48 3.50
CA ILE A 343 -8.82 -6.07 4.51
C ILE A 343 -8.60 -6.81 5.83
N ALA A 344 -8.40 -8.13 5.78
CA ALA A 344 -8.13 -8.92 6.98
C ALA A 344 -6.80 -8.53 7.64
N GLY A 345 -5.79 -8.19 6.84
CA GLY A 345 -4.49 -7.72 7.32
C GLY A 345 -4.60 -6.37 8.03
N HIS A 346 -5.29 -5.40 7.44
CA HIS A 346 -5.54 -4.11 8.07
C HIS A 346 -6.42 -4.22 9.31
N ALA A 347 -7.40 -5.12 9.34
CA ALA A 347 -8.33 -5.22 10.47
C ALA A 347 -7.80 -6.05 11.66
N TYR A 348 -6.97 -7.06 11.40
CA TYR A 348 -6.56 -8.05 12.40
C TYR A 348 -5.04 -8.25 12.48
N GLY A 349 -4.28 -7.72 11.54
CA GLY A 349 -2.86 -7.99 11.36
C GLY A 349 -2.60 -9.21 10.48
N SER A 350 -1.57 -9.12 9.66
CA SER A 350 -1.10 -10.16 8.73
C SER A 350 -0.51 -11.41 9.41
N GLU A 351 -0.30 -11.35 10.71
CA GLU A 351 0.11 -12.50 11.55
C GLU A 351 -1.10 -13.26 12.15
N SER A 352 -2.31 -12.74 11.96
CA SER A 352 -3.51 -13.26 12.64
C SER A 352 -4.09 -14.51 11.99
N LYS A 353 -4.85 -15.27 12.78
CA LYS A 353 -5.69 -16.36 12.25
C LYS A 353 -6.74 -15.87 11.24
N HIS A 354 -7.11 -14.58 11.29
CA HIS A 354 -8.13 -14.02 10.39
C HIS A 354 -7.55 -13.79 9.00
N TYR A 355 -6.29 -13.33 8.92
CA TYR A 355 -5.54 -13.24 7.68
C TYR A 355 -5.38 -14.63 7.01
N ILE A 356 -4.99 -15.66 7.78
CA ILE A 356 -4.91 -17.04 7.26
C ILE A 356 -6.28 -17.55 6.77
N LYS A 357 -7.36 -17.26 7.49
CA LYS A 357 -8.73 -17.60 7.05
C LYS A 357 -9.12 -16.86 5.77
N ALA A 358 -8.66 -15.62 5.56
CA ALA A 358 -8.89 -14.89 4.32
C ALA A 358 -8.19 -15.55 3.14
N LEU A 359 -6.93 -15.96 3.30
CA LEU A 359 -6.20 -16.74 2.30
C LEU A 359 -6.95 -18.04 1.93
N GLN A 360 -7.47 -18.76 2.92
CA GLN A 360 -8.26 -19.98 2.70
C GLN A 360 -9.58 -19.72 1.96
N ARG A 361 -10.24 -18.57 2.21
CA ARG A 361 -11.44 -18.17 1.45
C ARG A 361 -11.09 -17.86 0.00
N ILE A 362 -9.98 -17.16 -0.24
CA ILE A 362 -9.48 -16.85 -1.57
C ILE A 362 -9.13 -18.13 -2.34
N ASP A 363 -8.43 -19.09 -1.72
CA ASP A 363 -8.09 -20.38 -2.32
C ASP A 363 -9.34 -21.11 -2.85
N ASN A 364 -10.36 -21.27 -2.00
CA ASN A 364 -11.65 -21.87 -2.38
C ASN A 364 -12.40 -21.05 -3.46
N ARG A 365 -12.32 -19.72 -3.41
CA ARG A 365 -12.97 -18.85 -4.40
C ARG A 365 -12.33 -19.00 -5.77
N ILE A 366 -11.00 -19.04 -5.82
CA ILE A 366 -10.23 -19.24 -7.04
C ILE A 366 -10.45 -20.66 -7.58
N GLU A 367 -10.49 -21.69 -6.73
CA GLU A 367 -10.85 -23.05 -7.14
C GLU A 367 -12.21 -23.11 -7.86
N LYS A 368 -13.25 -22.53 -7.24
CA LYS A 368 -14.59 -22.44 -7.83
C LYS A 368 -14.60 -21.68 -9.15
N PHE A 369 -13.78 -20.64 -9.28
CA PHE A 369 -13.65 -19.89 -10.51
C PHE A 369 -12.98 -20.73 -11.62
N PHE A 370 -11.91 -21.46 -11.32
CA PHE A 370 -11.26 -22.37 -12.27
C PHE A 370 -12.18 -23.51 -12.71
N ASN A 371 -12.92 -24.10 -11.78
CA ASN A 371 -13.93 -25.12 -12.11
C ASN A 371 -15.02 -24.55 -13.04
N TRP A 372 -15.46 -23.31 -12.78
CA TRP A 372 -16.39 -22.63 -13.65
C TRP A 372 -15.81 -22.36 -15.06
N LEU A 373 -14.53 -21.97 -15.18
CA LEU A 373 -13.87 -21.81 -16.48
C LEU A 373 -13.88 -23.10 -17.29
N LYS A 374 -13.55 -24.23 -16.64
CA LYS A 374 -13.56 -25.58 -17.27
C LYS A 374 -14.97 -25.98 -17.75
N ILE A 375 -15.99 -25.81 -16.90
CA ILE A 375 -17.38 -26.13 -17.24
C ILE A 375 -17.86 -25.33 -18.47
N ASN A 376 -17.47 -24.05 -18.55
CA ASN A 376 -17.84 -23.18 -19.67
C ASN A 376 -16.87 -23.27 -20.86
N LYS A 377 -15.90 -24.20 -20.85
CA LYS A 377 -14.90 -24.42 -21.91
C LYS A 377 -14.09 -23.15 -22.24
N LEU A 378 -13.84 -22.31 -21.24
CA LEU A 378 -13.07 -21.08 -21.36
C LEU A 378 -11.59 -21.29 -20.99
N ASP A 379 -11.24 -22.44 -20.43
CA ASP A 379 -9.92 -22.77 -19.88
C ASP A 379 -8.83 -22.96 -20.95
N LYS A 380 -9.17 -23.55 -22.10
CA LYS A 380 -8.18 -23.87 -23.15
C LYS A 380 -7.52 -22.62 -23.75
N ASP A 381 -8.32 -21.62 -24.11
CA ASP A 381 -7.79 -20.40 -24.74
C ASP A 381 -7.35 -19.31 -23.74
N THR A 382 -7.22 -19.64 -22.45
CA THR A 382 -7.00 -18.66 -21.39
C THR A 382 -5.76 -19.00 -20.57
N ILE A 383 -4.87 -18.02 -20.40
CA ILE A 383 -3.85 -18.08 -19.35
C ILE A 383 -4.35 -17.30 -18.13
N VAL A 384 -4.29 -17.94 -16.97
CA VAL A 384 -4.60 -17.34 -15.67
C VAL A 384 -3.29 -17.11 -14.92
N ILE A 385 -3.09 -15.87 -14.48
CA ILE A 385 -1.97 -15.45 -13.64
C ILE A 385 -2.54 -15.17 -12.25
N ILE A 386 -1.96 -15.74 -11.21
CA ILE A 386 -2.31 -15.45 -9.82
C ILE A 386 -1.09 -14.79 -9.19
N GLY A 387 -1.29 -13.60 -8.62
CA GLY A 387 -0.22 -12.88 -7.96
C GLY A 387 -0.75 -11.97 -6.87
N SER A 388 0.12 -11.06 -6.44
CA SER A 388 -0.23 -9.98 -5.54
C SER A 388 0.59 -8.75 -5.87
N ASP A 389 0.05 -7.59 -5.55
CA ASP A 389 0.57 -6.28 -5.83
C ASP A 389 1.52 -5.85 -4.70
N HIS A 390 1.25 -6.19 -3.44
CA HIS A 390 2.18 -6.02 -2.32
C HIS A 390 1.94 -7.02 -1.19
N GLY A 391 2.90 -7.11 -0.27
CA GLY A 391 2.71 -7.81 0.99
C GLY A 391 2.29 -6.87 2.12
N GLN A 392 2.52 -7.29 3.38
CA GLN A 392 2.09 -6.55 4.57
C GLN A 392 2.96 -6.88 5.80
N ALA A 393 3.03 -5.97 6.77
CA ALA A 393 3.73 -6.15 8.03
C ALA A 393 2.88 -5.66 9.20
N GLY A 394 2.54 -6.55 10.13
CA GLY A 394 1.54 -6.22 11.15
C GLY A 394 0.22 -5.85 10.44
N MET A 395 -0.29 -4.65 10.69
CA MET A 395 -1.51 -4.12 10.06
C MET A 395 -1.25 -3.16 8.90
N GLU A 396 0.00 -2.95 8.49
CA GLU A 396 0.35 -1.87 7.58
C GLU A 396 1.35 -2.32 6.50
N HIS A 397 1.47 -1.50 5.47
CA HIS A 397 2.41 -1.67 4.37
C HIS A 397 2.67 -0.32 3.70
N SER A 398 3.87 -0.12 3.16
CA SER A 398 4.19 0.92 2.16
C SER A 398 5.69 1.08 1.98
N TYR A 399 6.44 1.09 3.06
CA TYR A 399 7.83 1.53 3.06
C TYR A 399 8.84 0.40 2.90
N MET A 400 8.37 -0.86 2.76
CA MET A 400 9.23 -2.03 2.63
C MET A 400 10.23 -2.16 3.78
N PHE A 401 9.79 -1.88 5.01
CA PHE A 401 10.63 -2.13 6.19
C PHE A 401 10.84 -3.62 6.39
N ALA A 402 9.75 -4.38 6.26
CA ALA A 402 9.78 -5.81 6.43
C ALA A 402 9.89 -6.50 5.07
N LYS A 403 10.60 -7.64 5.05
CA LYS A 403 10.57 -8.56 3.91
C LYS A 403 9.14 -8.98 3.57
N SER A 404 8.26 -9.05 4.56
CA SER A 404 6.87 -9.41 4.36
C SER A 404 6.08 -8.41 3.53
N GLU A 405 6.47 -7.12 3.47
CA GLU A 405 5.86 -6.14 2.55
C GLU A 405 6.34 -6.32 1.11
N LYS A 406 7.54 -6.89 0.94
CA LYS A 406 8.28 -6.92 -0.32
C LYS A 406 7.89 -8.08 -1.23
N TYR A 407 7.78 -9.29 -0.67
CA TYR A 407 7.68 -10.53 -1.44
C TYR A 407 6.23 -11.00 -1.56
N VAL A 408 5.79 -11.23 -2.79
CA VAL A 408 4.42 -11.61 -3.17
C VAL A 408 4.41 -12.92 -3.96
N PRO A 409 3.36 -13.77 -3.86
CA PRO A 409 3.26 -14.99 -4.65
C PRO A 409 3.10 -14.67 -6.14
N LEU A 410 3.53 -15.61 -7.00
CA LEU A 410 3.34 -15.51 -8.45
C LEU A 410 3.25 -16.91 -9.09
N ILE A 411 2.10 -17.21 -9.68
CA ILE A 411 1.76 -18.49 -10.31
C ILE A 411 1.16 -18.21 -11.70
N PHE A 412 1.56 -19.00 -12.70
CA PHE A 412 1.00 -19.00 -14.05
C PHE A 412 0.37 -20.34 -14.34
N TYR A 413 -0.83 -20.36 -14.91
CA TYR A 413 -1.56 -21.56 -15.31
C TYR A 413 -2.25 -21.34 -16.66
N GLY A 414 -2.27 -22.36 -17.52
CA GLY A 414 -3.02 -22.32 -18.77
C GLY A 414 -2.35 -23.14 -19.86
N GLU A 415 -2.94 -23.14 -21.06
CA GLU A 415 -2.41 -23.90 -22.18
C GLU A 415 -1.00 -23.45 -22.57
N GLY A 416 -0.11 -24.44 -22.75
CA GLY A 416 1.30 -24.21 -23.08
C GLY A 416 2.20 -23.90 -21.87
N ILE A 417 1.65 -23.57 -20.70
CA ILE A 417 2.44 -23.46 -19.46
C ILE A 417 2.81 -24.87 -19.00
N LYS A 418 4.10 -25.10 -18.76
CA LYS A 418 4.60 -26.39 -18.27
C LYS A 418 4.74 -26.37 -16.76
N HIS A 419 4.74 -27.56 -16.15
CA HIS A 419 5.11 -27.66 -14.73
C HIS A 419 6.56 -27.25 -14.56
N LYS A 420 6.80 -26.16 -13.82
CA LYS A 420 8.14 -25.62 -13.60
C LYS A 420 8.24 -24.84 -12.30
N VAL A 421 9.27 -25.15 -11.53
CA VAL A 421 9.67 -24.36 -10.36
C VAL A 421 10.75 -23.39 -10.79
N ILE A 422 10.48 -22.09 -10.69
CA ILE A 422 11.43 -21.03 -11.09
C ILE A 422 12.05 -20.43 -9.83
N ASP A 423 13.38 -20.47 -9.76
CA ASP A 423 14.12 -20.12 -8.54
C ASP A 423 14.56 -18.65 -8.46
N TYR A 424 14.68 -17.94 -9.59
CA TYR A 424 15.01 -16.52 -9.58
C TYR A 424 13.80 -15.66 -9.16
N ILE A 425 14.05 -14.44 -8.68
CA ILE A 425 13.00 -13.54 -8.19
C ILE A 425 12.72 -12.46 -9.25
N PRO A 426 11.52 -12.43 -9.86
CA PRO A 426 11.11 -11.36 -10.78
C PRO A 426 10.61 -10.12 -10.02
N SER A 427 10.39 -9.05 -10.77
CA SER A 427 9.63 -7.87 -10.33
C SER A 427 8.17 -8.01 -10.76
N ILE A 428 7.20 -7.48 -10.00
CA ILE A 428 5.81 -7.40 -10.47
C ILE A 428 5.67 -6.59 -11.77
N MET A 429 6.64 -5.71 -12.07
CA MET A 429 6.71 -4.98 -13.34
C MET A 429 6.89 -5.91 -14.55
N ASP A 430 7.47 -7.10 -14.35
CA ASP A 430 7.67 -8.11 -15.39
C ASP A 430 6.34 -8.66 -15.92
N LEU A 431 5.25 -8.52 -15.16
CA LEU A 431 3.90 -8.87 -15.60
C LEU A 431 3.48 -8.07 -16.84
N ASN A 432 3.88 -6.81 -16.96
CA ASN A 432 3.58 -6.00 -18.14
C ASN A 432 4.11 -6.66 -19.41
N LEU A 433 5.43 -6.89 -19.42
CA LEU A 433 6.14 -7.47 -20.57
C LEU A 433 5.67 -8.90 -20.84
N THR A 434 5.44 -9.67 -19.79
CA THR A 434 4.97 -11.05 -19.90
C THR A 434 3.55 -11.13 -20.48
N ILE A 435 2.62 -10.26 -20.04
CA ILE A 435 1.28 -10.20 -20.60
C ILE A 435 1.31 -9.74 -22.07
N SER A 436 2.10 -8.72 -22.40
CA SER A 436 2.33 -8.32 -23.80
C SER A 436 2.86 -9.48 -24.65
N TYR A 437 3.82 -10.24 -24.13
CA TYR A 437 4.38 -11.41 -24.82
C TYR A 437 3.33 -12.51 -25.05
N ILE A 438 2.50 -12.80 -24.05
CA ILE A 438 1.45 -13.84 -24.10
C ILE A 438 0.36 -13.48 -25.11
N LEU A 439 -0.09 -12.22 -25.11
CA LEU A 439 -1.19 -11.73 -25.94
C LEU A 439 -0.77 -11.34 -27.37
N GLY A 440 0.52 -11.39 -27.70
CA GLY A 440 0.99 -11.01 -29.03
C GLY A 440 1.05 -9.50 -29.26
N LEU A 441 1.23 -8.72 -28.19
CA LEU A 441 1.25 -7.26 -28.26
C LEU A 441 2.68 -6.74 -28.44
N LYS A 442 2.78 -5.49 -28.93
CA LYS A 442 4.00 -4.70 -28.71
C LYS A 442 4.21 -4.47 -27.21
N TYR A 443 5.45 -4.22 -26.80
CA TYR A 443 5.73 -3.81 -25.43
C TYR A 443 5.41 -2.32 -25.25
N CYS A 444 4.91 -1.96 -24.05
CA CYS A 444 4.71 -0.55 -23.69
C CYS A 444 6.06 0.18 -23.75
N LYS A 445 6.06 1.42 -24.28
CA LYS A 445 7.31 2.19 -24.51
C LYS A 445 8.17 2.39 -23.26
N SER A 446 7.52 2.52 -22.10
CA SER A 446 8.17 2.75 -20.81
C SER A 446 8.50 1.47 -20.05
N ALA A 447 8.16 0.29 -20.57
CA ALA A 447 8.29 -0.96 -19.85
C ALA A 447 9.76 -1.38 -19.68
N LYS A 448 10.15 -1.63 -18.44
CA LYS A 448 11.48 -2.08 -18.03
C LYS A 448 11.34 -3.39 -17.26
N GLY A 449 12.26 -4.31 -17.53
CA GLY A 449 12.27 -5.64 -16.93
C GLY A 449 12.33 -6.72 -18.01
N ARG A 450 11.87 -7.92 -17.66
CA ARG A 450 11.95 -9.10 -18.54
C ARG A 450 10.60 -9.74 -18.78
N VAL A 451 10.49 -10.35 -19.95
CA VAL A 451 9.51 -11.40 -20.19
C VAL A 451 9.90 -12.63 -19.37
N LEU A 452 8.94 -13.17 -18.64
CA LEU A 452 9.07 -14.42 -17.89
C LEU A 452 8.80 -15.62 -18.82
N SER A 453 9.57 -15.77 -19.90
CA SER A 453 9.33 -16.81 -20.91
C SER A 453 9.59 -18.22 -20.37
N ASP A 454 10.41 -18.34 -19.33
CA ASP A 454 10.78 -19.59 -18.69
C ASP A 454 9.55 -20.43 -18.27
N ILE A 455 8.38 -19.80 -18.04
CA ILE A 455 7.12 -20.49 -17.71
C ILE A 455 6.61 -21.43 -18.81
N PHE A 456 7.13 -21.29 -20.03
CA PHE A 456 6.76 -22.09 -21.20
C PHE A 456 7.78 -23.18 -21.56
N ASP A 457 8.99 -23.10 -21.00
CA ASP A 457 10.16 -23.89 -21.40
C ASP A 457 10.25 -25.22 -20.65
#